data_AF-A0A535Q599-F1
#
_entry.id   AF-A0A535Q599-F1
#
_cell.length_a   1.000
_cell.length_b   1.000
_cell.length_c   1.000
_cell.angle_alpha   90.00
_cell.angle_beta   90.00
_cell.angle_gamma   90.00
#
_symmetry.space_group_name_H-M   'P 1'
#
loop_
_entity.id
_entity.type
_entity.pdbx_description
1 polymer ?
#
loop_
_entity_poly.entity_id
_entity_poly.type
_entity_poly.pdbx_seq_one_letter_code
_entity_poly.pdbx_strand_id
1 'polypeptide(L)'
;MRRGYAALILLALIWGASFLFIKLAIADMSPAALVFLRSLAGTLTLAIILAARRQAFAPPGTRGRLLAFAGMAVFGSLLPWFGFGFGELSISSAL
;
A
#
# COMPACT_ATOMS: atom_id res chain seq x y z
N MET A 1 14.88 23.64 3.97
CA MET A 1 15.75 22.77 3.15
C MET A 1 16.14 21.48 3.87
N ARG A 2 16.85 21.50 5.01
CA ARG A 2 17.28 20.27 5.76
C ARG A 2 16.16 19.28 6.11
N ARG A 3 15.00 19.77 6.57
CA ARG A 3 13.81 18.93 6.89
C ARG A 3 13.27 18.18 5.66
N GLY A 4 13.35 18.78 4.47
CA GLY A 4 12.90 18.15 3.22
C GLY A 4 13.78 16.97 2.83
N TYR A 5 15.12 17.14 2.90
CA TYR A 5 16.05 16.05 2.63
C TYR A 5 15.92 14.90 3.63
N ALA A 6 15.71 15.20 4.92
CA ALA A 6 15.45 14.16 5.92
C ALA A 6 14.19 13.35 5.60
N ALA A 7 13.11 14.01 5.17
CA ALA A 7 11.88 13.33 4.75
C ALA A 7 12.11 12.45 3.49
N LEU A 8 12.91 12.91 2.54
CA LEU A 8 13.25 12.13 1.34
C LEU A 8 14.09 10.90 1.67
N ILE A 9 15.08 11.03 2.57
CA ILE A 9 15.88 9.88 3.02
C ILE A 9 14.98 8.87 3.72
N LEU A 10 14.13 9.32 4.64
CA LEU A 10 13.19 8.45 5.34
C LEU A 10 12.24 7.73 4.37
N LEU A 11 11.71 8.48 3.39
CA LEU A 11 10.84 7.92 2.35
C LEU A 11 11.58 6.85 1.53
N ALA A 12 12.82 7.12 1.12
CA ALA A 12 13.65 6.17 0.38
C ALA A 12 13.92 4.90 1.19
N LEU A 13 14.19 5.03 2.50
CA LEU A 13 14.37 3.88 3.39
C LEU A 13 13.09 3.06 3.56
N ILE A 14 11.94 3.71 3.76
CA ILE A 14 10.64 3.05 3.89
C ILE A 14 10.31 2.27 2.62
N TRP A 15 10.47 2.89 1.45
CA TRP A 15 10.20 2.24 0.17
C TRP A 15 11.20 1.13 -0.13
N GLY A 16 12.50 1.37 0.07
CA GLY A 16 13.54 0.38 -0.15
C GLY A 16 13.38 -0.87 0.72
N ALA A 17 13.17 -0.68 2.03
CA ALA A 17 12.93 -1.80 2.96
C ALA A 17 11.64 -2.56 2.61
N SER A 18 10.62 -1.89 2.08
CA SER A 18 9.38 -2.55 1.67
C SER A 18 9.61 -3.62 0.60
N PHE A 19 10.51 -3.43 -0.37
CA PHE A 19 10.81 -4.47 -1.38
C PHE A 19 11.50 -5.69 -0.78
N LEU A 20 12.41 -5.49 0.18
CA LEU A 20 13.00 -6.60 0.94
C LEU A 20 11.92 -7.42 1.67
N PHE A 21 10.98 -6.75 2.32
CA PHE A 21 9.89 -7.44 3.02
C PHE A 21 8.89 -8.13 2.09
N ILE A 22 8.66 -7.61 0.88
CA ILE A 22 7.84 -8.30 -0.13
C ILE A 22 8.52 -9.62 -0.49
N LYS A 23 9.81 -9.61 -0.83
CA LYS A 23 10.58 -10.81 -1.17
C LYS A 23 10.57 -11.87 -0.07
N LEU A 24 10.68 -11.44 1.19
CA LEU A 24 10.57 -12.33 2.34
C LEU A 24 9.16 -12.89 2.50
N ALA A 25 8.13 -12.04 2.39
CA ALA A 25 6.75 -12.46 2.59
C ALA A 25 6.26 -13.42 1.50
N ILE A 26 6.61 -13.20 0.24
CA ILE A 26 6.17 -14.08 -0.86
C ILE A 26 6.75 -15.49 -0.80
N ALA A 27 7.79 -15.71 0.01
CA ALA A 27 8.31 -17.05 0.28
C ALA A 27 7.32 -17.90 1.09
N ASP A 28 6.53 -17.26 1.96
CA ASP A 28 5.57 -17.92 2.86
C ASP A 28 4.10 -17.71 2.46
N MET A 29 3.80 -16.72 1.62
CA MET A 29 2.42 -16.41 1.19
C MET A 29 2.32 -15.97 -0.27
N SER A 30 1.12 -16.06 -0.86
CA SER A 30 0.93 -15.60 -2.24
C SER A 30 1.01 -14.07 -2.36
N PRO A 31 1.39 -13.51 -3.52
CA PRO A 31 1.35 -12.07 -3.76
C PRO A 31 -0.03 -11.44 -3.52
N ALA A 32 -1.11 -12.19 -3.80
CA ALA A 32 -2.47 -11.72 -3.53
C ALA A 32 -2.74 -11.58 -2.02
N ALA A 33 -2.31 -12.56 -1.21
CA ALA A 33 -2.44 -12.50 0.24
C ALA A 33 -1.64 -11.33 0.84
N LEU A 34 -0.44 -11.10 0.33
CA LEU A 34 0.40 -9.96 0.72
C LEU A 34 -0.26 -8.61 0.42
N VAL A 35 -0.77 -8.42 -0.80
CA VAL A 35 -1.47 -7.18 -1.20
C VAL A 35 -2.73 -6.98 -0.36
N PHE A 36 -3.48 -8.05 -0.07
CA PHE A 36 -4.66 -8.00 0.79
C PHE A 36 -4.30 -7.56 2.21
N LEU A 37 -3.33 -8.21 2.86
CA LEU A 37 -2.89 -7.87 4.22
C LEU A 37 -2.37 -6.43 4.30
N ARG A 38 -1.59 -6.00 3.30
CA ARG A 38 -1.08 -4.62 3.23
C ARG A 38 -2.21 -3.60 3.11
N SER A 39 -3.21 -3.88 2.27
CA SER A 39 -4.38 -3.02 2.09
C SER A 39 -5.27 -3.00 3.33
N LEU A 40 -5.43 -4.15 4.01
CA LEU A 40 -6.16 -4.25 5.26
C LEU A 40 -5.47 -3.46 6.37
N ALA A 41 -4.15 -3.59 6.52
CA ALA A 41 -3.38 -2.84 7.49
C ALA A 41 -3.48 -1.32 7.26
N GLY A 42 -3.39 -0.87 6.00
CA GLY A 42 -3.61 0.54 5.63
C GLY A 42 -5.04 1.01 5.96
N THR A 43 -6.04 0.19 5.65
CA THR A 43 -7.46 0.47 5.94
C THR A 43 -7.69 0.61 7.44
N LEU A 44 -7.18 -0.32 8.25
CA LEU A 44 -7.28 -0.27 9.72
C LEU A 44 -6.56 0.94 10.29
N THR A 45 -5.37 1.26 9.80
CA THR A 45 -4.61 2.44 10.23
C THR A 45 -5.38 3.73 9.97
N LEU A 46 -5.92 3.89 8.75
CA LEU A 46 -6.76 5.03 8.42
C LEU A 46 -8.03 5.05 9.27
N ALA A 47 -8.67 3.90 9.46
CA ALA A 47 -9.88 3.80 10.28
C ALA A 47 -9.65 4.27 11.71
N ILE A 48 -8.53 3.86 12.32
CA ILE A 48 -8.10 4.30 13.66
C ILE A 48 -7.85 5.81 13.67
N ILE A 49 -7.18 6.36 12.66
CA ILE A 49 -6.93 7.80 12.55
C ILE A 49 -8.25 8.58 12.44
N LEU A 50 -9.16 8.16 11.57
CA LEU A 50 -10.47 8.81 11.42
C LEU A 50 -11.27 8.74 12.73
N ALA A 51 -11.28 7.59 13.40
CA ALA A 51 -11.94 7.44 14.70
C ALA A 51 -11.33 8.37 15.76
N ALA A 52 -10.00 8.42 15.85
CA ALA A 52 -9.28 9.31 16.79
C ALA A 52 -9.52 10.79 16.48
N ARG A 53 -9.71 11.15 15.22
CA ARG A 53 -10.05 12.52 14.76
C ARG A 53 -11.56 12.80 14.78
N ARG A 54 -12.40 11.84 15.15
CA ARG A 54 -13.88 11.91 15.11
C ARG A 54 -14.41 12.33 13.72
N GLN A 55 -13.75 11.86 12.67
CA GLN A 55 -14.15 12.12 11.29
C GLN A 55 -15.08 11.01 10.77
N ALA A 56 -15.99 11.37 9.87
CA ALA A 56 -16.89 10.40 9.25
C ALA A 56 -16.11 9.48 8.28
N PHE A 57 -16.29 8.17 8.42
CA PHE A 57 -15.70 7.15 7.53
C PHE A 57 -16.17 7.30 6.07
N ALA A 58 -17.40 7.75 5.86
CA ALA A 58 -17.98 7.98 4.55
C ALA A 58 -18.71 9.33 4.55
N PRO A 59 -18.02 10.42 4.16
CA PRO A 59 -18.64 11.73 4.01
C PRO A 59 -19.81 11.71 2.99
N PRO A 60 -20.74 12.67 3.07
CA PRO A 60 -21.82 12.81 2.09
C PRO A 60 -21.29 12.82 0.64
N GLY A 61 -21.96 12.09 -0.26
CA GLY A 61 -21.55 11.97 -1.66
C GLY A 61 -20.43 10.95 -1.93
N THR A 62 -20.01 10.15 -0.94
CA THR A 62 -19.08 9.02 -1.14
C THR A 62 -19.69 7.95 -2.05
N ARG A 63 -20.99 7.61 -1.86
CA ARG A 63 -21.68 6.56 -2.64
C ARG A 63 -21.64 6.81 -4.16
N GLY A 64 -21.86 8.06 -4.58
CA GLY A 64 -21.80 8.43 -6.00
C GLY A 64 -20.39 8.39 -6.61
N ARG A 65 -19.34 8.30 -5.78
CA ARG A 65 -17.94 8.25 -6.20
C ARG A 65 -17.29 6.87 -6.01
N LEU A 66 -18.03 5.88 -5.51
CA LEU A 66 -17.49 4.55 -5.25
C LEU A 66 -16.88 3.90 -6.48
N LEU A 67 -17.49 4.07 -7.67
CA LEU A 67 -16.93 3.53 -8.90
C LEU A 67 -15.59 4.18 -9.27
N ALA A 68 -15.47 5.50 -9.09
CA ALA A 68 -14.20 6.21 -9.32
C ALA A 68 -13.12 5.75 -8.32
N PHE A 69 -13.48 5.60 -7.04
CA PHE A 69 -12.56 5.08 -6.02
C PHE A 69 -12.16 3.62 -6.28
N ALA A 70 -13.10 2.78 -6.74
CA ALA A 70 -12.79 1.42 -7.14
C ALA A 70 -11.82 1.39 -8.33
N GLY A 71 -12.04 2.22 -9.35
CA GLY A 71 -11.11 2.38 -10.46
C GLY A 71 -9.72 2.81 -10.00
N MET A 72 -9.63 3.83 -9.15
CA MET A 72 -8.36 4.29 -8.58
C MET A 72 -7.67 3.19 -7.74
N ALA A 73 -8.41 2.43 -6.95
CA ALA A 73 -7.86 1.34 -6.15
C ALA A 73 -7.31 0.21 -7.04
N VAL A 74 -8.03 -0.14 -8.12
CA VAL A 74 -7.62 -1.18 -9.06
C VAL A 74 -6.35 -0.77 -9.80
N PHE A 75 -6.38 0.37 -10.48
CA PHE A 75 -5.28 0.79 -11.37
C PHE A 75 -4.13 1.45 -10.62
N GLY A 76 -4.41 2.16 -9.53
CA GLY A 76 -3.41 2.90 -8.76
C GLY A 76 -2.74 2.07 -7.67
N SER A 77 -3.28 0.91 -7.29
CA SER A 77 -2.73 0.12 -6.18
C SER A 77 -2.77 -1.38 -6.41
N LEU A 78 -3.95 -1.99 -6.63
CA LEU A 78 -4.08 -3.45 -6.72
C LEU A 78 -3.24 -4.03 -7.85
N LEU A 79 -3.41 -3.55 -9.09
CA LEU A 79 -2.68 -4.04 -10.25
C LEU A 79 -1.17 -3.81 -10.11
N PRO A 80 -0.67 -2.60 -9.80
CA PRO A 80 0.76 -2.38 -9.62
C PRO A 80 1.37 -3.21 -8.48
N TRP A 81 0.72 -3.26 -7.31
CA TRP A 81 1.29 -3.94 -6.14
C TRP A 81 1.28 -5.45 -6.29
N PHE A 82 0.23 -6.01 -6.90
CA PHE A 82 0.25 -7.42 -7.27
C PHE A 82 1.34 -7.69 -8.31
N GLY A 83 1.48 -6.81 -9.30
CA GLY A 83 2.54 -6.88 -10.30
C GLY A 83 3.95 -6.91 -9.71
N PHE A 84 4.22 -6.13 -8.66
CA PHE A 84 5.51 -6.19 -7.96
C PHE A 84 5.75 -7.57 -7.34
N GLY A 85 4.82 -8.08 -6.53
CA GLY A 85 4.98 -9.40 -5.89
C GLY A 85 5.01 -10.56 -6.91
N PHE A 86 4.26 -10.45 -8.00
CA PHE A 86 4.29 -11.43 -9.09
C PHE A 86 5.61 -11.37 -9.88
N GLY A 87 6.14 -10.16 -10.12
CA GLY A 87 7.42 -9.95 -10.78
C GLY A 87 8.57 -10.60 -10.00
N GLU A 88 8.52 -10.55 -8.67
CA GLU A 88 9.51 -11.20 -7.79
C GLU A 88 9.50 -12.73 -7.86
N LEU A 89 8.41 -13.36 -8.33
CA LEU A 89 8.37 -14.81 -8.59
C LEU A 89 9.16 -15.20 -9.84
N SER A 90 9.31 -14.28 -10.80
CA SER A 90 9.92 -14.56 -12.11
C SER A 90 11.32 -13.95 -12.25
N ILE A 91 11.62 -12.89 -11.50
CA ILE A 91 12.88 -12.16 -11.56
C ILE A 91 13.39 -11.96 -10.13
N SER A 92 14.56 -12.51 -9.82
CA SER A 92 15.25 -12.22 -8.55
C SER A 92 15.47 -10.72 -8.45
N SER A 93 14.92 -10.08 -7.41
CA SER A 93 15.28 -8.72 -7.02
C SER A 93 16.75 -8.68 -6.62
N ALA A 94 17.63 -8.50 -7.61
CA ALA A 94 19.04 -8.12 -7.53
C ALA A 94 19.90 -8.77 -6.42
N LEU A 95 19.68 -10.07 -6.15
CA LEU A 95 20.65 -10.98 -5.55
C LEU A 95 20.90 -12.13 -6.51
#